data_AF-A0A937C2V3-F1
#
_entry.id   AF-A0A937C2V3-F1
#
_cell.length_a   1.000
_cell.length_b   1.000
_cell.length_c   1.000
_cell.angle_alpha   90.00
_cell.angle_beta   90.00
_cell.angle_gamma   90.00
#
_symmetry.space_group_name_H-M   'P 1'
#
loop_
_entity.id
_entity.type
_entity.pdbx_description
1 polymer ?
#
loop_
_entity_poly.entity_id
_entity_poly.type
_entity_poly.pdbx_seq_one_letter_code
_entity_poly.pdbx_strand_id
1 'polypeptide(L)'
;MSADAVAEKCFENNGLKYNVRISLFFNSATTVSGTVTSAESGGITEEKSEFTGTKNGEELTIRFTGKPPVVGDASEWTDKPWQLKTGNSSLSIIFSAKNYDTNKWADTEYKFELCR
;
A
#
# COMPACT_ATOMS: atom_id res chain seq x y z
N MET A 1 -5.32 0.51 32.77
CA MET A 1 -5.35 0.02 31.37
C MET A 1 -4.34 0.85 30.61
N SER A 2 -3.16 0.31 30.34
CA SER A 2 -2.14 1.01 29.56
C SER A 2 -2.61 1.05 28.11
N ALA A 3 -2.67 2.25 27.53
CA ALA A 3 -2.83 2.40 26.09
C ALA A 3 -1.55 1.87 25.45
N ASP A 4 -1.61 0.69 24.81
CA ASP A 4 -0.54 0.27 23.91
C ASP A 4 -0.38 1.37 22.85
N ALA A 5 0.82 1.93 22.74
CA ALA A 5 1.11 2.97 21.77
C ALA A 5 0.89 2.39 20.36
N VAL A 6 -0.04 2.96 19.60
CA VAL A 6 -0.23 2.64 18.19
C VAL A 6 1.04 3.03 17.45
N ALA A 7 1.82 2.05 17.00
CA ALA A 7 2.97 2.31 16.16
C ALA A 7 2.46 2.68 14.75
N GLU A 8 2.94 3.80 14.21
CA GLU A 8 2.64 4.23 12.84
C GLU A 8 3.89 4.07 11.96
N LYS A 9 3.70 3.57 10.74
CA LYS A 9 4.70 3.61 9.68
C LYS A 9 4.11 4.21 8.43
N CYS A 10 4.87 5.10 7.80
CA CYS A 10 4.54 5.66 6.49
C CYS A 10 5.44 5.02 5.44
N PHE A 11 4.83 4.56 4.34
CA PHE A 11 5.52 4.07 3.16
C PHE A 11 5.12 4.87 1.93
N GLU A 12 6.04 5.08 0.99
CA GLU A 12 5.76 5.75 -0.26
C GLU A 12 6.39 5.05 -1.45
N ASN A 13 5.72 5.17 -2.60
CA ASN A 13 6.24 4.86 -3.91
C ASN A 13 6.06 6.10 -4.79
N ASN A 14 7.19 6.71 -5.16
CA ASN A 14 7.23 7.91 -5.98
C ASN A 14 7.35 7.50 -7.46
N GLY A 15 6.29 6.88 -7.98
CA GLY A 15 6.21 6.49 -9.38
C GLY A 15 6.29 7.70 -10.33
N LEU A 16 6.51 7.43 -11.62
CA LEU A 16 6.65 8.50 -12.62
C LEU A 16 5.40 9.38 -12.72
N LYS A 17 4.23 8.73 -12.78
CA LYS A 17 2.94 9.41 -12.95
C LYS A 17 2.12 9.52 -11.66
N TYR A 18 2.27 8.57 -10.74
CA TYR A 18 1.52 8.56 -9.49
C TYR A 18 2.48 8.49 -8.31
N ASN A 19 2.25 9.36 -7.34
CA ASN A 19 2.80 9.26 -6.00
C ASN A 19 1.80 8.48 -5.15
N VAL A 20 2.23 7.41 -4.48
CA VAL A 20 1.37 6.63 -3.60
C VAL A 20 1.98 6.61 -2.21
N ARG A 21 1.22 7.04 -1.21
CA ARG A 21 1.58 7.03 0.20
C ARG A 21 0.64 6.13 1.00
N ILE A 22 1.22 5.34 1.89
CA ILE A 22 0.52 4.37 2.73
C ILE A 22 0.89 4.64 4.18
N SER A 23 -0.07 5.15 4.96
CA SER A 23 0.05 5.23 6.42
C SER A 23 -0.52 3.96 7.03
N LEU A 24 0.29 3.23 7.79
CA LEU A 24 -0.04 1.95 8.41
C LEU A 24 0.06 2.07 9.93
N PHE A 25 -1.05 1.79 10.61
CA PHE A 25 -1.19 1.77 12.06
C PHE A 25 -1.22 0.33 12.57
N PHE A 26 -0.33 0.00 13.50
CA PHE A 26 -0.32 -1.28 14.21
C PHE A 26 -1.18 -1.15 15.47
N ASN A 27 -2.46 -1.49 15.35
CA ASN A 27 -3.44 -1.36 16.44
C ASN A 27 -3.24 -2.44 17.52
N SER A 28 -2.69 -3.59 17.15
CA SER A 28 -2.27 -4.67 18.05
C SER A 28 -1.22 -5.55 17.37
N ALA A 29 -0.82 -6.65 18.01
CA ALA A 29 0.09 -7.64 17.42
C ALA A 29 -0.46 -8.27 16.12
N THR A 30 -1.78 -8.33 15.94
CA THR A 30 -2.43 -9.05 14.84
C THR A 30 -3.36 -8.20 13.99
N THR A 31 -3.59 -6.93 14.34
CA THR A 31 -4.51 -6.04 13.63
C THR A 31 -3.83 -4.77 13.17
N VAL A 32 -4.16 -4.35 11.95
CA VAL A 32 -3.67 -3.12 11.34
C VAL A 32 -4.82 -2.32 10.75
N SER A 33 -4.62 -1.02 10.62
CA SER A 33 -5.46 -0.13 9.81
C SER A 33 -4.59 0.89 9.11
N GLY A 34 -5.17 1.67 8.22
CA GLY A 34 -4.40 2.68 7.53
C GLY A 34 -5.14 3.43 6.47
N THR A 35 -4.38 4.25 5.76
CA THR A 35 -4.85 5.02 4.61
C THR A 35 -3.89 4.85 3.47
N VAL A 36 -4.43 4.65 2.27
CA VAL A 36 -3.69 4.83 1.03
C VAL A 36 -4.13 6.15 0.41
N THR A 37 -3.15 6.97 0.08
CA THR A 37 -3.29 8.20 -0.67
C THR A 37 -2.57 8.02 -2.00
N SER A 38 -3.20 8.36 -3.11
CA SER A 38 -2.52 8.51 -4.40
C SER A 38 -2.77 9.88 -5.01
N ALA A 39 -1.70 10.50 -5.49
CA ALA A 39 -1.74 11.76 -6.19
C ALA A 39 -1.08 11.61 -7.57
N GLU A 40 -1.72 12.13 -8.61
CA GLU A 40 -1.13 12.19 -9.94
C GLU A 40 -0.08 13.32 -10.00
N SER A 41 1.11 13.01 -10.51
CA SER A 41 2.22 13.94 -10.70
C SER A 41 1.79 15.13 -11.57
N GLY A 42 1.78 16.33 -10.99
CA GLY A 42 1.34 17.55 -11.68
C GLY A 42 -0.18 17.73 -11.75
N GLY A 43 -0.95 16.79 -11.20
CA GLY A 43 -2.39 16.92 -10.99
C GLY A 43 -2.74 17.68 -9.71
N ILE A 44 -4.00 18.11 -9.60
CA ILE A 44 -4.58 18.70 -8.38
C ILE A 44 -5.34 17.64 -7.58
N THR A 45 -5.60 16.48 -8.18
CA THR A 45 -6.48 15.44 -7.65
C THR A 45 -5.69 14.44 -6.82
N GLU A 46 -6.12 14.29 -5.57
CA GLU A 46 -5.66 13.25 -4.65
C GLU A 46 -6.84 12.29 -4.39
N GLU A 47 -6.60 10.99 -4.52
CA GLU A 47 -7.52 9.95 -4.10
C GLU A 47 -7.04 9.35 -2.78
N LYS A 48 -7.97 9.20 -1.83
CA LYS A 48 -7.68 8.61 -0.51
C LYS A 48 -8.69 7.54 -0.17
N SER A 49 -8.21 6.43 0.38
CA SER A 49 -9.06 5.36 0.89
C SER A 49 -8.49 4.78 2.18
N GLU A 50 -9.37 4.48 3.11
CA GLU A 50 -9.02 3.80 4.35
C GLU A 50 -9.03 2.29 4.17
N PHE A 51 -8.26 1.60 5.00
CA PHE A 51 -8.27 0.15 5.05
C PHE A 51 -8.17 -0.38 6.47
N THR A 52 -8.63 -1.61 6.63
CA THR A 52 -8.37 -2.43 7.81
C THR A 52 -7.69 -3.72 7.38
N GLY A 53 -7.04 -4.41 8.30
CA GLY A 53 -6.38 -5.66 7.98
C GLY A 53 -5.89 -6.45 9.17
N THR A 54 -5.37 -7.62 8.87
CA THR A 54 -4.72 -8.52 9.84
C THR A 54 -3.25 -8.68 9.52
N LYS A 55 -2.45 -8.93 10.56
CA LYS A 55 -1.02 -9.17 10.47
C LYS A 55 -0.71 -10.58 10.95
N ASN A 56 0.01 -11.34 10.13
CA ASN A 56 0.58 -12.63 10.49
C ASN A 56 2.06 -12.66 10.12
N GLY A 57 2.94 -12.51 11.12
CA GLY A 57 4.36 -12.33 10.85
C GLY A 57 4.63 -11.06 10.04
N GLU A 58 5.19 -11.21 8.85
CA GLU A 58 5.46 -10.14 7.87
C GLU A 58 4.33 -9.96 6.85
N GLU A 59 3.31 -10.80 6.85
CA GLU A 59 2.19 -10.72 5.91
C GLU A 59 1.05 -9.87 6.46
N LEU A 60 0.51 -8.98 5.62
CA LEU A 60 -0.65 -8.15 5.93
C LEU A 60 -1.78 -8.48 4.95
N THR A 61 -2.92 -8.92 5.46
CA THR A 61 -4.13 -9.08 4.64
C THR A 61 -4.98 -7.81 4.79
N ILE A 62 -5.12 -7.05 3.71
CA ILE A 62 -5.74 -5.73 3.71
C ILE A 62 -7.10 -5.76 3.02
N ARG A 63 -8.04 -4.99 3.56
CA ARG A 63 -9.35 -4.72 2.96
C ARG A 63 -9.64 -3.23 3.02
N PHE A 64 -9.85 -2.63 1.84
CA PHE A 64 -10.30 -1.24 1.75
C PHE A 64 -11.74 -1.11 2.26
N THR A 65 -12.02 -0.04 3.00
CA THR A 65 -13.37 0.29 3.48
C THR A 65 -14.24 0.89 2.39
N GLY A 66 -13.62 1.41 1.33
CA GLY A 66 -14.28 1.95 0.13
C GLY A 66 -13.56 1.53 -1.15
N LYS A 67 -13.76 2.31 -2.21
CA LYS A 67 -13.03 2.12 -3.47
C LYS A 67 -11.53 2.34 -3.22
N PRO A 68 -10.64 1.43 -3.64
CA PRO A 68 -9.21 1.66 -3.53
C PRO A 68 -8.75 2.77 -4.49
N PRO A 69 -7.74 3.58 -4.13
CA PRO A 69 -7.24 4.64 -5.00
C PRO A 69 -6.59 4.07 -6.26
N VAL A 70 -6.61 4.82 -7.35
CA VAL A 70 -5.77 4.52 -8.52
C VAL A 70 -4.30 4.58 -8.12
N VAL A 71 -3.48 3.62 -8.55
CA VAL A 71 -2.02 3.59 -8.29
C VAL A 71 -1.18 3.62 -9.57
N GLY A 72 -1.84 3.66 -10.72
CA GLY A 72 -1.25 3.62 -12.05
C GLY A 72 -2.33 3.44 -13.12
N ASP A 73 -2.11 3.98 -14.32
CA ASP A 73 -3.08 3.88 -15.43
C ASP A 73 -3.37 2.44 -15.86
N ALA A 74 -2.41 1.53 -15.60
CA ALA A 74 -2.49 0.13 -15.98
C ALA A 74 -2.07 -0.76 -14.79
N SER A 75 -2.59 -0.45 -13.61
CA SER A 75 -2.29 -1.17 -12.37
C SER A 75 -3.54 -1.28 -11.51
N GLU A 76 -3.84 -2.51 -11.09
CA GLU A 76 -5.00 -2.84 -10.29
C GLU A 76 -4.57 -3.53 -8.99
N TRP A 77 -5.25 -3.19 -7.89
CA TRP A 77 -5.07 -3.85 -6.61
C TRP A 77 -5.44 -5.33 -6.71
N THR A 78 -4.71 -6.17 -5.99
CA THR A 78 -5.03 -7.60 -5.84
C THR A 78 -5.40 -7.91 -4.39
N ASP A 79 -6.04 -9.05 -4.18
CA ASP A 79 -6.34 -9.58 -2.84
C ASP A 79 -5.14 -10.30 -2.19
N LYS A 80 -3.94 -10.21 -2.79
CA LYS A 80 -2.74 -10.87 -2.26
C LYS A 80 -2.23 -10.15 -1.01
N PRO A 81 -1.69 -10.88 -0.02
CA PRO A 81 -1.12 -10.28 1.18
C PRO A 81 0.02 -9.31 0.83
N TRP A 82 0.04 -8.16 1.50
CA TRP A 82 1.17 -7.24 1.43
C TRP A 82 2.28 -7.76 2.33
N GLN A 83 3.53 -7.58 1.91
CA GLN A 83 4.70 -8.10 2.59
C GLN A 83 5.45 -6.95 3.26
N LEU A 84 5.44 -6.92 4.59
CA LEU A 84 6.17 -5.98 5.42
C LEU A 84 7.55 -6.55 5.76
N LYS A 85 8.56 -6.19 4.96
CA LYS A 85 9.93 -6.65 5.15
C LYS A 85 10.57 -5.86 6.30
N THR A 86 10.72 -6.48 7.46
CA THR A 86 11.22 -5.79 8.68
C THR A 86 12.69 -5.39 8.59
N GLY A 87 13.52 -6.22 7.93
CA GLY A 87 14.97 -6.00 7.83
C GLY A 87 15.38 -4.74 7.08
N ASN A 88 14.66 -4.36 6.01
CA ASN A 88 14.90 -3.14 5.25
C ASN A 88 13.80 -2.09 5.43
N SER A 89 12.84 -2.36 6.31
CA SER A 89 11.64 -1.54 6.55
C SER A 89 10.95 -1.11 5.25
N SER A 90 10.70 -2.06 4.35
CA SER A 90 9.94 -1.81 3.11
C SER A 90 8.61 -2.55 3.12
N LEU A 91 7.66 -2.05 2.34
CA LEU A 91 6.38 -2.69 2.08
C LEU A 91 6.35 -3.12 0.62
N SER A 92 6.04 -4.38 0.34
CA SER A 92 5.92 -4.90 -1.02
C SER A 92 4.49 -5.35 -1.28
N ILE A 93 3.91 -4.90 -2.38
CA ILE A 93 2.51 -5.14 -2.73
C ILE A 93 2.44 -5.69 -4.15
N ILE A 94 1.68 -6.76 -4.36
CA ILE A 94 1.46 -7.32 -5.69
C ILE A 94 0.25 -6.64 -6.33
N PHE A 95 0.47 -6.03 -7.49
CA PHE A 95 -0.57 -5.47 -8.35
C PHE A 95 -0.73 -6.34 -9.59
N SER A 96 -1.94 -6.38 -10.15
CA SER A 96 -2.12 -6.81 -11.53
C SER A 96 -1.76 -5.62 -12.41
N ALA A 97 -0.64 -5.68 -13.12
CA ALA A 97 -0.16 -4.57 -13.94
C ALA A 97 0.05 -5.00 -15.39
N LYS A 98 -0.19 -4.07 -16.33
CA LYS A 98 0.01 -4.33 -17.75
C LYS A 98 1.48 -4.08 -18.11
N ASN A 99 2.12 -5.10 -18.67
CA ASN A 99 3.44 -4.94 -19.28
C ASN A 99 3.31 -4.19 -20.61
N TYR A 100 4.02 -3.07 -20.76
CA TYR A 100 3.91 -2.20 -21.93
C TYR A 100 4.51 -2.80 -23.22
N ASP A 101 5.49 -3.70 -23.11
CA ASP A 101 6.11 -4.35 -24.27
C ASP A 101 5.22 -5.43 -24.89
N THR A 102 4.53 -6.19 -24.03
CA THR A 102 3.74 -7.37 -24.43
C THR A 102 2.23 -7.10 -24.42
N ASN A 103 1.79 -5.98 -23.86
CA ASN A 103 0.40 -5.64 -23.59
C ASN A 103 -0.37 -6.66 -22.73
N LYS A 104 0.33 -7.56 -22.03
CA LYS A 104 -0.27 -8.58 -21.16
C LYS A 104 -0.32 -8.11 -19.71
N TRP A 105 -1.37 -8.50 -19.00
CA TRP A 105 -1.50 -8.30 -17.56
C TRP A 105 -0.76 -9.41 -16.83
N ALA A 106 -0.02 -9.04 -15.78
CA ALA A 106 0.67 -9.98 -14.91
C ALA A 106 0.82 -9.41 -13.50
N ASP A 107 0.94 -10.31 -12.53
CA ASP A 107 1.30 -9.97 -11.17
C ASP A 107 2.68 -9.29 -11.14
N THR A 108 2.73 -8.08 -10.60
CA THR A 108 3.94 -7.27 -10.52
C THR A 108 4.11 -6.75 -9.10
N GLU A 109 5.29 -6.94 -8.52
CA GLU A 109 5.63 -6.45 -7.19
C GLU A 109 6.01 -4.97 -7.27
N TYR A 110 5.28 -4.12 -6.53
CA TYR A 110 5.66 -2.72 -6.31
C TYR A 110 6.24 -2.60 -4.91
N LYS A 111 7.43 -2.00 -4.82
CA LYS A 111 8.12 -1.75 -3.56
C LYS A 111 7.85 -0.32 -3.09
N PHE A 112 7.46 -0.19 -1.84
CA PHE A 112 7.28 1.06 -1.13
C PHE A 112 8.35 1.17 -0.05
N GLU A 113 8.99 2.32 0.01
CA GLU A 113 10.05 2.61 0.98
C GLU A 113 9.49 3.46 2.11
N LEU A 114 10.19 3.55 3.25
CA LEU A 114 9.76 4.48 4.29
C LEU A 114 9.66 5.91 3.74
N CYS A 115 8.60 6.61 4.13
CA CYS A 115 8.50 8.03 3.86
C CYS A 115 9.71 8.76 4.43
N ARG A 116 10.22 9.73 3.68
CA ARG A 116 11.33 10.60 4.12
C ARG A 116 10.84 11.76 4.98
#